data_AF-L2GRB3-F1
#
_entry.id   AF-L2GRB3-F1
#
_cell.length_a   1.000
_cell.length_b   1.000
_cell.length_c   1.000
_cell.angle_alpha   90.00
_cell.angle_beta   90.00
_cell.angle_gamma   90.00
#
_symmetry.space_group_name_H-M   'P 1'
#
loop_
_entity.id
_entity.type
_entity.pdbx_description
1 polymer ?
#
loop_
_entity_poly.entity_id
_entity_poly.type
_entity_poly.pdbx_seq_one_letter_code
_entity_poly.pdbx_strand_id
1 'polypeptide(L)'
;MKILFVLLAFILCDNIEISTNDFKELHVQGTVLRSSEISWGNSVKLSHLGNSIYQLEEMSPKIFKVVDKTEYFKDTKPAEIRIDVEKKICGLPGFVWSFILFNVTFNLSLGYLISKTIRSLCQKYLDN
;
A
#
# COMPACT_ATOMS: atom_id res chain seq x y z
N MET A 1 -0.52 -2.01 18.83
CA MET A 1 -1.48 -1.75 17.73
C MET A 1 -1.47 -0.31 17.24
N LYS A 2 -1.64 0.72 18.09
CA LYS A 2 -1.77 2.12 17.64
C LYS A 2 -0.58 2.67 16.83
N ILE A 3 0.65 2.36 17.22
CA ILE A 3 1.88 2.80 16.50
C ILE A 3 1.97 2.20 15.08
N LEU A 4 1.54 0.95 14.90
CA LEU A 4 1.55 0.28 13.59
C LEU A 4 0.56 0.95 12.62
N PHE A 5 -0.63 1.34 13.12
CA PHE A 5 -1.62 2.08 12.33
C PHE A 5 -1.11 3.46 11.92
N VAL A 6 -0.41 4.18 12.82
CA VAL A 6 0.17 5.49 12.51
C VAL A 6 1.28 5.36 11.47
N LEU A 7 2.18 4.38 11.59
CA LEU A 7 3.22 4.12 10.60
C LEU A 7 2.64 3.74 9.22
N LEU A 8 1.60 2.91 9.19
CA LEU A 8 0.88 2.57 7.95
C LEU A 8 0.19 3.80 7.34
N ALA A 9 -0.38 4.70 8.16
CA ALA A 9 -0.99 5.93 7.68
C ALA A 9 0.04 6.90 7.07
N PHE A 10 1.22 7.05 7.68
CA PHE A 10 2.30 7.85 7.10
C PHE A 10 2.81 7.29 5.77
N ILE A 11 2.88 5.96 5.62
CA ILE A 11 3.21 5.32 4.34
C ILE A 11 2.12 5.58 3.29
N LEU A 12 0.86 5.74 3.68
CA LEU A 12 -0.24 6.03 2.75
C LEU A 12 -0.29 7.50 2.31
N CYS A 13 0.27 8.43 3.09
CA CYS A 13 0.18 9.87 2.81
C CYS A 13 1.12 10.37 1.70
N ASP A 14 2.23 9.67 1.42
CA ASP A 14 3.23 10.07 0.40
C ASP A 14 3.06 9.33 -0.94
N ASN A 15 1.84 8.87 -1.22
CA ASN A 15 1.54 8.10 -2.43
C ASN A 15 0.23 8.56 -3.06
N ILE A 16 0.26 8.81 -4.36
CA ILE A 16 -0.97 8.94 -5.16
C ILE A 16 -1.30 7.54 -5.67
N GLU A 17 -2.54 7.12 -5.44
CA GLU A 17 -3.03 5.84 -5.94
C GLU A 17 -4.29 6.04 -6.78
N ILE A 18 -4.33 5.39 -7.95
CA ILE A 18 -5.47 5.43 -8.85
C ILE A 18 -5.75 4.05 -9.44
N SER A 19 -7.03 3.66 -9.49
CA SER A 19 -7.47 2.44 -10.14
C SER A 19 -7.24 2.52 -11.65
N THR A 20 -6.84 1.41 -12.28
CA THR A 20 -6.72 1.35 -13.75
C THR A 20 -8.06 1.56 -14.46
N ASN A 21 -9.18 1.38 -13.77
CA ASN A 21 -10.51 1.63 -14.33
C ASN A 21 -10.91 3.12 -14.30
N ASP A 22 -10.22 3.93 -13.52
CA ASP A 22 -10.58 5.32 -13.26
C ASP A 22 -9.89 6.29 -14.23
N PHE A 23 -8.83 5.85 -14.93
CA PHE A 23 -8.16 6.63 -15.98
C PHE A 23 -8.11 5.90 -17.33
N LYS A 24 -7.94 6.67 -18.40
CA LYS A 24 -7.57 6.26 -19.76
C LYS A 24 -6.11 6.54 -20.01
N GLU A 25 -5.66 7.74 -19.66
CA GLU A 25 -4.26 8.16 -19.74
C GLU A 25 -3.83 8.85 -18.45
N LEU A 26 -2.62 8.56 -18.01
CA LEU A 26 -1.97 9.16 -16.84
C LEU A 26 -0.60 9.68 -17.25
N HIS A 27 -0.45 11.00 -17.19
CA HIS A 27 0.76 11.73 -17.60
C HIS A 27 1.62 12.01 -16.36
N VAL A 28 2.80 11.41 -16.28
CA VAL A 28 3.72 11.48 -15.12
C VAL A 28 5.13 11.80 -15.61
N GLN A 29 5.64 13.01 -15.35
CA GLN A 29 7.02 13.43 -15.67
C GLN A 29 7.48 13.06 -17.09
N GLY A 30 6.62 13.27 -18.10
CA GLY A 30 6.92 12.95 -19.51
C GLY A 30 6.66 11.48 -19.91
N THR A 31 6.33 10.61 -18.96
CA THR A 31 5.80 9.27 -19.21
C THR A 31 4.29 9.34 -19.36
N VAL A 32 3.74 8.61 -20.35
CA VAL A 32 2.30 8.46 -20.54
C VAL A 32 1.94 6.99 -20.30
N LEU A 33 1.14 6.73 -19.28
CA LEU A 33 0.58 5.41 -19.00
C LEU A 33 -0.84 5.36 -19.54
N ARG A 34 -1.12 4.37 -20.39
CA ARG A 34 -2.49 4.12 -20.85
C ARG A 34 -3.06 2.93 -20.09
N SER A 35 -4.26 3.07 -19.52
CA SER A 35 -4.88 1.97 -18.77
C SER A 35 -5.13 0.74 -19.64
N SER A 36 -5.36 0.94 -20.94
CA SER A 36 -5.49 -0.14 -21.93
C SER A 36 -4.23 -0.98 -22.13
N GLU A 37 -3.06 -0.44 -21.80
CA GLU A 37 -1.76 -1.12 -21.94
C GLU A 37 -1.38 -1.88 -20.66
N ILE A 38 -2.12 -1.69 -19.56
CA ILE A 38 -1.88 -2.34 -18.27
C ILE A 38 -2.67 -3.66 -18.21
N SER A 39 -1.99 -4.79 -18.37
CA SER A 39 -2.62 -6.11 -18.45
C SER A 39 -2.68 -6.88 -17.12
N TRP A 40 -1.83 -6.55 -16.15
CA TRP A 40 -1.62 -7.41 -14.96
C TRP A 40 -2.03 -6.78 -13.63
N GLY A 41 -2.07 -5.45 -13.55
CA GLY A 41 -2.45 -4.71 -12.34
C GLY A 41 -3.83 -4.07 -12.45
N ASN A 42 -4.39 -3.70 -11.32
CA ASN A 42 -5.66 -2.95 -11.23
C ASN A 42 -5.52 -1.62 -10.48
N SER A 43 -4.31 -1.28 -10.05
CA SER A 43 -3.99 -0.02 -9.40
C SER A 43 -2.63 0.47 -9.91
N VAL A 44 -2.51 1.78 -10.06
CA VAL A 44 -1.25 2.48 -10.30
C VAL A 44 -0.94 3.31 -9.06
N LYS A 45 0.24 3.07 -8.50
CA LYS A 45 0.77 3.76 -7.35
C LYS A 45 1.95 4.64 -7.79
N LEU A 46 1.88 5.90 -7.43
CA LEU A 46 2.93 6.88 -7.65
C LEU A 46 3.55 7.19 -6.30
N SER A 47 4.82 6.82 -6.15
CA SER A 47 5.58 7.01 -4.92
C SER A 47 6.60 8.11 -5.13
N HIS A 48 6.72 9.03 -4.17
CA HIS A 48 7.70 10.10 -4.18
C HIS A 48 8.27 10.31 -2.78
N LEU A 49 9.32 11.12 -2.69
CA LEU A 49 9.85 11.54 -1.40
C LEU A 49 8.85 12.48 -0.71
N GLY A 50 8.66 12.32 0.60
CA GLY A 50 7.72 13.12 1.42
C GLY A 50 8.11 14.58 1.63
N ASN A 51 9.06 15.10 0.85
CA ASN A 51 9.42 16.52 0.78
C ASN A 51 8.79 17.23 -0.43
N SER A 52 8.01 16.50 -1.24
CA SER A 52 7.34 17.01 -2.42
C SER A 52 5.84 16.74 -2.33
N ILE A 53 5.04 17.66 -2.84
CA ILE A 53 3.59 17.58 -2.89
C ILE A 53 3.21 17.40 -4.35
N TYR A 54 2.71 16.21 -4.69
CA TYR A 54 2.15 15.96 -6.01
C TYR A 54 0.63 15.92 -5.94
N GLN A 55 -0.01 16.40 -7.01
CA GLN A 55 -1.45 16.37 -7.17
C GLN A 55 -1.83 15.78 -8.53
N LEU A 56 -2.94 15.05 -8.55
CA LEU A 56 -3.55 14.59 -9.78
C LEU A 56 -4.55 15.65 -10.30
N GLU A 57 -4.32 16.13 -11.52
CA GLU A 57 -5.22 17.07 -12.21
C GLU A 57 -5.87 16.38 -13.42
N GLU A 58 -7.20 16.46 -13.51
CA GLU A 58 -7.94 15.95 -14.67
C GLU A 58 -7.88 16.98 -15.80
N MET A 59 -7.29 16.60 -16.94
CA MET A 59 -7.20 17.47 -18.13
C MET A 59 -8.42 17.31 -19.03
N SER A 60 -8.96 16.09 -19.11
CA SER A 60 -10.19 15.74 -19.82
C SER A 60 -10.74 14.45 -19.23
N PRO A 61 -11.97 14.00 -19.57
CA PRO A 61 -12.59 12.85 -18.93
C PRO A 61 -11.69 11.61 -18.88
N LYS A 62 -11.29 11.22 -17.66
CA LYS A 62 -10.37 10.11 -17.35
C LYS A 62 -8.93 10.29 -17.88
N ILE A 63 -8.51 11.48 -18.27
CA ILE A 63 -7.13 11.78 -18.66
C ILE A 63 -6.54 12.69 -17.60
N PHE A 64 -5.53 12.19 -16.89
CA PHE A 64 -4.96 12.88 -15.75
C PHE A 64 -3.49 13.23 -15.97
N LYS A 65 -3.06 14.31 -15.32
CA LYS A 65 -1.67 14.72 -15.24
C LYS A 65 -1.26 14.86 -13.78
N VAL A 66 -0.08 14.34 -13.47
CA VAL A 66 0.55 14.52 -12.17
C VAL A 66 1.33 15.82 -12.19
N VAL A 67 0.99 16.73 -11.29
CA VAL A 67 1.55 18.07 -11.20
C VAL A 67 2.25 18.25 -9.86
N ASP A 68 3.45 18.81 -9.92
CA ASP A 68 4.20 19.22 -8.73
C ASP A 68 3.59 20.51 -8.16
N LYS A 69 3.16 20.47 -6.90
CA LYS A 69 2.63 21.60 -6.13
C LYS A 69 3.57 21.99 -5.00
N THR A 70 4.78 21.44 -4.97
CA THR A 70 5.76 21.75 -3.94
C THR A 70 6.24 23.18 -4.10
N GLU A 71 6.19 23.95 -3.02
CA GLU A 71 6.85 25.26 -2.95
C GLU A 71 8.31 25.07 -2.57
N TYR A 72 9.21 25.32 -3.51
CA TYR A 72 10.65 25.22 -3.28
C TYR A 72 11.23 26.60 -2.93
N PHE A 73 12.00 26.66 -1.84
CA PHE A 73 12.72 27.89 -1.44
C PHE A 73 13.91 28.22 -2.36
N LYS A 74 14.33 27.30 -3.24
CA LYS A 74 15.42 27.44 -4.21
C LYS A 74 15.06 26.70 -5.49
N ASP A 75 15.79 26.95 -6.58
CA ASP A 75 15.70 26.15 -7.82
C ASP A 75 16.17 24.71 -7.56
N THR A 76 15.27 23.88 -7.06
CA THR A 76 15.45 22.43 -6.95
C THR A 76 14.71 21.73 -8.06
N LYS A 77 15.29 20.63 -8.54
CA LYS A 77 14.63 19.76 -9.51
C LYS A 77 13.45 19.04 -8.83
N PRO A 78 12.35 18.79 -9.55
CA PRO A 78 11.26 17.93 -9.08
C PRO A 78 11.80 16.59 -8.61
N ALA A 79 11.24 16.05 -7.52
CA ALA A 79 11.59 14.72 -7.05
C ALA A 79 11.20 13.66 -8.09
N GLU A 80 12.01 12.63 -8.24
CA GLU A 80 11.68 11.51 -9.12
C GLU A 80 10.45 10.77 -8.60
N ILE A 81 9.46 10.55 -9.47
CA ILE A 81 8.26 9.77 -9.15
C ILE A 81 8.48 8.33 -9.61
N ARG A 82 8.47 7.41 -8.66
CA ARG A 82 8.43 5.98 -8.97
C ARG A 82 7.00 5.57 -9.28
N ILE A 83 6.83 4.88 -10.41
CA ILE A 83 5.54 4.36 -10.86
C ILE A 83 5.53 2.85 -10.68
N ASP A 84 4.63 2.37 -9.84
CA ASP A 84 4.39 0.96 -9.60
C ASP A 84 2.98 0.60 -10.04
N VAL A 85 2.87 -0.39 -10.92
CA VAL A 85 1.59 -1.06 -11.18
C VAL A 85 1.42 -2.14 -10.13
N GLU A 86 0.25 -2.27 -9.52
CA GLU A 86 0.00 -3.26 -8.49
C GLU A 86 -1.31 -4.01 -8.76
N LYS A 87 -1.33 -5.30 -8.39
CA LYS A 87 -2.56 -6.07 -8.31
C LYS A 87 -3.03 -6.11 -6.86
N LYS A 88 -4.16 -5.44 -6.60
CA LYS A 88 -4.77 -5.34 -5.28
C LYS A 88 -6.04 -6.19 -5.20
N ILE A 89 -6.24 -6.80 -4.04
CA ILE A 89 -7.44 -7.55 -3.69
C ILE A 89 -8.04 -6.82 -2.49
N CYS A 90 -9.29 -6.37 -2.60
CA CYS A 90 -9.96 -5.59 -1.55
C CYS A 90 -9.13 -4.39 -1.04
N GLY A 91 -8.48 -3.66 -1.96
CA GLY A 91 -7.70 -2.45 -1.65
C GLY A 91 -6.28 -2.68 -1.13
N LEU A 92 -5.84 -3.93 -0.94
CA LEU A 92 -4.50 -4.25 -0.45
C LEU A 92 -3.68 -5.05 -1.47
N PRO A 93 -2.37 -4.78 -1.61
CA PRO A 93 -1.49 -5.58 -2.46
C PRO A 93 -1.27 -6.98 -1.87
N GLY A 94 -0.95 -7.94 -2.74
CA GLY A 94 -0.87 -9.36 -2.38
C GLY A 94 0.06 -9.67 -1.20
N PHE A 95 1.20 -8.99 -1.08
CA PHE A 95 2.15 -9.22 0.01
C PHE A 95 1.56 -8.86 1.40
N VAL A 96 0.68 -7.86 1.47
CA VAL A 96 0.00 -7.49 2.72
C VAL A 96 -0.96 -8.60 3.14
N TRP A 97 -1.68 -9.20 2.18
CA TRP A 97 -2.52 -10.37 2.46
C TRP A 97 -1.72 -11.56 2.95
N SER A 98 -0.56 -11.84 2.35
CA SER A 98 0.34 -12.90 2.83
C SER A 98 0.79 -12.65 4.26
N PHE A 99 1.12 -11.40 4.60
CA PHE A 99 1.50 -11.02 5.95
C PHE A 99 0.35 -11.16 6.95
N ILE A 100 -0.86 -10.71 6.59
CA ILE A 100 -2.07 -10.87 7.42
C ILE A 100 -2.33 -12.36 7.68
N LEU A 101 -2.31 -13.19 6.63
CA LEU A 101 -2.55 -14.62 6.75
C LEU A 101 -1.52 -15.28 7.66
N PHE A 102 -0.24 -14.96 7.48
CA PHE A 102 0.85 -15.46 8.34
C PHE A 102 0.63 -15.11 9.81
N ASN A 103 0.26 -13.85 10.11
CA ASN A 103 0.03 -13.43 11.49
C ASN A 103 -1.17 -14.16 12.10
N VAL A 104 -2.27 -14.31 11.35
CA VAL A 104 -3.46 -15.02 11.83
C VAL A 104 -3.13 -16.48 12.13
N THR A 105 -2.50 -17.19 11.19
CA THR A 105 -2.16 -18.61 11.37
C THR A 105 -1.15 -18.79 12.51
N PHE A 106 -0.12 -17.97 12.58
CA PHE A 106 0.88 -18.01 13.65
C PHE A 106 0.25 -17.83 15.04
N ASN A 107 -0.61 -16.82 15.21
CA ASN A 107 -1.26 -16.56 16.49
C ASN A 107 -2.22 -17.68 16.90
N LEU A 108 -2.97 -18.25 15.95
CA LEU A 108 -3.84 -19.41 16.21
C LEU A 108 -3.04 -20.65 16.64
N SER A 109 -1.94 -20.95 15.93
CA SER A 109 -1.06 -22.06 16.27
C SER A 109 -0.42 -21.89 17.65
N LEU A 110 0.03 -20.67 17.96
CA LEU A 110 0.60 -20.35 19.27
C LEU A 110 -0.46 -20.48 20.39
N GLY A 111 -1.66 -19.95 20.18
CA GLY A 111 -2.77 -20.07 21.13
C GLY A 111 -3.17 -21.52 21.38
N TYR A 112 -3.22 -22.35 20.33
CA TYR A 112 -3.46 -23.79 20.46
C TYR A 112 -2.36 -24.48 21.28
N LEU A 113 -1.09 -24.19 21.01
CA LEU A 113 0.03 -24.77 21.74
C LEU A 113 -0.01 -24.39 23.23
N ILE A 114 -0.30 -23.13 23.54
CA ILE A 114 -0.46 -22.65 24.92
C ILE A 114 -1.62 -23.39 25.60
N SER A 115 -2.79 -23.46 24.96
CA SER A 115 -3.95 -24.17 25.52
C SER A 115 -3.65 -25.64 25.79
N LYS A 116 -2.99 -26.33 24.85
CA LYS A 116 -2.58 -27.73 25.01
C LYS A 116 -1.62 -27.90 26.18
N THR A 117 -0.65 -27.00 26.32
CA THR A 117 0.34 -27.01 27.41
C THR A 117 -0.34 -26.80 28.77
N ILE A 118 -1.23 -25.81 28.89
CA ILE A 118 -2.00 -25.55 30.11
C ILE A 118 -2.85 -26.77 30.49
N ARG A 119 -3.58 -27.38 29.55
CA ARG A 119 -4.36 -28.60 29.82
C ARG A 119 -3.49 -29.74 30.35
N SER A 120 -2.32 -29.96 29.73
CA SER A 120 -1.39 -30.99 30.19
C SER A 120 -0.85 -30.72 31.59
N LEU A 121 -0.56 -29.47 31.93
CA LEU A 121 -0.12 -29.09 33.28
C LEU A 121 -1.24 -29.24 34.32
N CYS A 122 -2.46 -28.81 34.01
CA CYS A 122 -3.60 -28.97 34.91
C CYS A 122 -3.90 -30.45 35.17
N GLN A 123 -3.84 -31.30 34.15
CA GLN A 123 -4.05 -32.74 34.32
C GLN A 123 -2.99 -33.34 35.25
N LYS A 124 -1.70 -33.02 35.04
CA LYS A 124 -0.61 -33.45 35.93
C LYS A 124 -0.78 -32.97 37.37
N TYR A 125 -1.39 -31.81 37.58
CA TYR A 125 -1.66 -31.30 38.93
C TYR A 125 -2.85 -32.01 39.59
N LEU A 126 -3.89 -32.34 38.83
CA LEU A 126 -5.06 -33.08 39.34
C LEU A 126 -4.76 -34.56 39.61
N ASP A 127 -3.78 -35.12 38.91
CA ASP A 127 -3.37 -36.52 39.07
C ASP A 127 -2.37 -36.73 40.24
N ASN A 128 -1.92 -35.66 40.92
CA ASN A 128 -1.07 -35.69 42.13
C ASN A 128 -1.87 -35.34 43.39
#